data_AF-A0A973FJL2-F1
#
_entry.id   AF-A0A973FJL2-F1
#
_cell.length_a   1.000
_cell.length_b   1.000
_cell.length_c   1.000
_cell.angle_alpha   90.00
_cell.angle_beta   90.00
_cell.angle_gamma   90.00
#
_symmetry.space_group_name_H-M   'P 1'
#
loop_
_entity.id
_entity.type
_entity.pdbx_description
1 polymer ?
#
loop_
_entity_poly.entity_id
_entity_poly.type
_entity_poly.pdbx_seq_one_letter_code
_entity_poly.pdbx_strand_id
1 'polypeptide(L)'
;WLHCSRCGHEWRFSRMLCPGCEQESPSGLDYFYVEDRRQETAFTCNSCKRYLITLNQISDMGDYDRDVSAMSLIHLDLIMQQKGFTPMTWCEWNAF
;
A
#
# COMPACT_ATOMS: atom_id res chain seq x y z
N TRP A 1 -10.19 -1.50 -3.73
CA TRP A 1 -9.65 -1.87 -5.04
C TRP A 1 -8.18 -2.08 -4.88
N LEU A 2 -7.64 -3.08 -5.56
CA LEU A 2 -6.21 -3.27 -5.74
C LEU A 2 -5.88 -3.00 -7.20
N HIS A 3 -4.65 -2.57 -7.45
CA HIS A 3 -4.10 -2.27 -8.77
C HIS A 3 -2.84 -3.10 -8.97
N CYS A 4 -2.75 -3.83 -10.07
CA CYS A 4 -1.55 -4.62 -10.38
C CYS A 4 -0.46 -3.71 -10.96
N SER A 5 0.67 -3.58 -10.28
CA SER A 5 1.82 -2.78 -10.75
C SER A 5 2.46 -3.27 -12.06
N ARG A 6 2.09 -4.47 -12.54
CA ARG A 6 2.67 -5.07 -13.75
C ARG A 6 1.77 -4.95 -14.98
N CYS A 7 0.47 -5.09 -14.83
CA CYS A 7 -0.47 -5.09 -15.97
C CYS A 7 -1.59 -4.05 -15.84
N GLY A 8 -1.65 -3.30 -14.74
CA GLY A 8 -2.67 -2.29 -14.48
C GLY A 8 -4.07 -2.84 -14.22
N HIS A 9 -4.25 -4.17 -14.10
CA HIS A 9 -5.56 -4.73 -13.80
C HIS A 9 -6.04 -4.31 -12.40
N GLU A 10 -7.28 -3.87 -12.32
CA GLU A 10 -7.93 -3.48 -11.06
C GLU A 10 -9.00 -4.49 -10.63
N TRP A 11 -9.03 -4.82 -9.35
CA TRP A 11 -10.06 -5.70 -8.79
C TRP A 11 -10.53 -5.27 -7.41
N ARG A 12 -11.76 -5.67 -7.08
CA ARG A 12 -12.31 -5.47 -5.72
C ARG A 12 -11.68 -6.50 -4.78
N PHE A 13 -11.26 -6.02 -3.62
CA PHE A 13 -10.67 -6.84 -2.57
C PHE A 13 -11.20 -6.37 -1.21
N SER A 14 -11.46 -7.32 -0.31
CA SER A 14 -11.95 -7.02 1.04
C SER A 14 -10.87 -6.32 1.85
N ARG A 15 -11.19 -5.14 2.39
CA ARG A 15 -10.28 -4.41 3.27
C ARG A 15 -10.16 -5.05 4.66
N MET A 16 -10.82 -6.17 4.93
CA MET A 16 -10.71 -6.88 6.22
C MET A 16 -9.61 -7.95 6.21
N LEU A 17 -9.14 -8.32 5.02
CA LEU A 17 -8.16 -9.40 4.83
C LEU A 17 -6.80 -8.82 4.44
N CYS A 18 -5.73 -9.48 4.88
CA CYS A 18 -4.40 -9.24 4.33
C CYS A 18 -4.30 -9.82 2.91
N PRO A 19 -3.93 -9.05 1.87
CA PRO A 19 -3.69 -9.61 0.53
C PRO A 19 -2.53 -10.61 0.44
N GLY A 20 -1.63 -10.63 1.43
CA GLY A 20 -0.45 -11.49 1.44
C GLY A 20 -0.66 -12.84 2.13
N CYS A 21 -1.33 -12.88 3.28
CA CYS A 21 -1.52 -14.11 4.06
C CYS A 21 -2.99 -14.43 4.38
N GLU A 22 -3.93 -13.64 3.86
CA GLU A 22 -5.38 -13.84 4.00
C GLU A 22 -5.92 -13.82 5.45
N GLN A 23 -5.06 -13.49 6.41
CA GLN A 23 -5.51 -13.34 7.79
C GLN A 23 -6.45 -12.13 7.91
N GLU A 24 -7.58 -12.35 8.56
CA GLU A 24 -8.52 -11.29 8.91
C GLU A 24 -7.91 -10.42 10.01
N SER A 25 -7.98 -9.11 9.84
CA SER A 25 -7.55 -8.20 10.90
C SER A 25 -8.71 -7.98 11.88
N PRO A 26 -8.61 -8.42 13.15
CA PRO A 26 -9.71 -8.33 14.11
C PRO A 26 -10.12 -6.88 14.44
N SER A 27 -9.23 -5.92 14.21
CA SER A 27 -9.38 -4.50 14.54
C SER A 27 -9.35 -3.57 13.32
N GLY A 28 -9.41 -4.11 12.10
CA GLY A 28 -9.20 -3.36 10.87
C GLY A 28 -7.73 -3.21 10.50
N LEU A 29 -7.46 -2.65 9.33
CA LEU A 29 -6.11 -2.54 8.77
C LEU A 29 -5.26 -1.53 9.55
N ASP A 30 -4.06 -1.91 9.99
CA ASP A 30 -3.08 -0.99 10.53
C ASP A 30 -2.50 -0.14 9.38
N TYR A 31 -2.79 1.15 9.41
CA TYR A 31 -2.27 2.10 8.45
C TYR A 31 -1.13 2.92 9.06
N PHE A 32 -0.01 2.96 8.36
CA PHE A 32 1.02 3.95 8.58
C PHE A 32 0.73 5.20 7.76
N TYR A 33 0.95 6.37 8.36
CA TYR A 33 0.82 7.68 7.73
C TYR A 33 2.07 8.49 8.02
N VAL A 34 2.48 9.33 7.06
CA VAL A 34 3.50 10.35 7.30
C VAL A 34 2.82 11.59 7.88
N GLU A 35 3.43 12.21 8.89
CA GLU A 35 2.92 13.45 9.49
C GLU A 35 2.70 14.50 8.39
N ASP A 36 1.59 15.24 8.46
CA ASP A 36 1.15 16.24 7.47
C ASP A 36 0.63 15.71 6.11
N ARG A 37 0.69 14.38 5.83
CA ARG A 37 0.19 13.77 4.57
C ARG A 37 -0.74 12.59 4.78
N ARG A 38 -1.96 12.87 5.27
CA ARG A 38 -2.95 11.83 5.65
C ARG A 38 -3.50 10.98 4.48
N GLN A 39 -3.31 11.41 3.24
CA GLN A 39 -3.75 10.67 2.04
C GLN A 39 -2.73 9.61 1.59
N GLU A 40 -1.47 9.78 1.98
CA GLU A 40 -0.36 8.89 1.64
C GLU A 40 -0.21 7.86 2.76
N THR A 41 -0.61 6.63 2.49
CA THR A 41 -0.72 5.61 3.55
C THR A 41 -0.05 4.31 3.14
N ALA A 42 0.34 3.51 4.12
CA ALA A 42 0.77 2.14 3.88
C ALA A 42 -0.02 1.21 4.79
N PHE A 43 -0.74 0.26 4.20
CA PHE A 43 -1.26 -0.87 4.94
C PHE A 43 -0.11 -1.77 5.39
N THR A 44 -0.13 -2.23 6.64
CA THR A 44 0.86 -3.17 7.17
C THR A 44 0.18 -4.40 7.78
N CYS A 45 0.79 -5.57 7.60
CA CYS A 45 0.35 -6.80 8.24
C CYS A 45 1.39 -7.27 9.25
N ASN A 46 1.01 -7.32 10.53
CA ASN A 46 1.91 -7.75 11.59
C ASN A 46 2.20 -9.26 11.56
N SER A 47 1.32 -10.07 10.99
CA SER A 47 1.45 -11.53 10.90
C SER A 47 2.50 -11.96 9.87
N CYS A 48 2.39 -11.48 8.62
CA CYS A 48 3.34 -11.80 7.57
C CYS A 48 4.46 -10.76 7.37
N LYS A 49 4.45 -9.68 8.17
CA LYS A 49 5.41 -8.55 8.10
C LYS A 49 5.54 -7.96 6.69
N ARG A 50 4.41 -7.88 5.97
CA ARG A 50 4.31 -7.25 4.64
C ARG A 50 3.57 -5.94 4.69
N TYR A 51 3.88 -5.04 3.75
CA TYR A 51 3.15 -3.79 3.56
C TYR A 51 2.64 -3.61 2.13
N LEU A 52 1.61 -2.79 1.98
CA LEU A 52 1.05 -2.35 0.71
C LEU A 52 0.88 -0.84 0.76
N ILE A 53 1.50 -0.13 -0.18
CA ILE A 53 1.30 1.30 -0.35
C ILE A 53 -0.13 1.55 -0.84
N THR A 54 -0.81 2.48 -0.19
CA THR A 54 -2.21 2.79 -0.44
C THR A 54 -2.39 4.30 -0.54
N LEU A 55 -3.06 4.74 -1.59
CA LEU A 55 -3.50 6.12 -1.72
C LEU A 55 -4.95 6.21 -1.27
N ASN A 56 -5.21 6.92 -0.16
CA ASN A 56 -6.57 7.11 0.30
C ASN A 56 -7.22 8.25 -0.49
N GLN A 57 -8.16 7.91 -1.38
CA GLN A 57 -8.92 8.86 -2.17
C GLN A 57 -9.95 9.59 -1.29
N ILE A 58 -9.48 10.56 -0.52
CA ILE A 58 -10.36 11.51 0.16
C ILE A 58 -10.63 12.63 -0.84
N SER A 59 -11.69 12.43 -1.64
CA SER A 59 -12.51 13.40 -2.40
C SER A 59 -11.84 14.65 -3.02
N ASP A 60 -12.12 14.87 -4.31
CA ASP A 60 -11.91 16.09 -5.14
C ASP A 60 -10.63 16.27 -5.97
N MET A 61 -9.82 15.23 -6.15
CA MET A 61 -8.72 15.31 -7.12
C MET A 61 -8.83 14.19 -8.14
N GLY A 62 -8.75 14.55 -9.43
CA GLY A 62 -9.22 13.80 -10.61
C GLY A 62 -8.59 12.43 -10.84
N ASP A 63 -8.78 11.87 -12.05
CA ASP A 63 -8.27 10.56 -12.45
C ASP A 63 -6.73 10.53 -12.37
N TYR A 64 -6.21 10.16 -11.21
CA TYR A 64 -4.78 9.90 -11.02
C TYR A 64 -4.41 8.58 -11.65
N ASP A 65 -3.40 8.62 -12.52
CA ASP A 65 -2.70 7.42 -12.97
C ASP A 65 -2.07 6.72 -11.76
N ARG A 66 -2.42 5.45 -11.56
CA ARG A 66 -2.02 4.68 -10.38
C ARG A 66 -0.54 4.33 -10.38
N ASP A 67 0.06 4.16 -11.55
CA ASP A 67 1.47 3.83 -11.68
C ASP A 67 2.30 5.08 -11.36
N VAL A 68 1.90 6.24 -11.88
CA VAL A 68 2.51 7.54 -11.53
C VAL A 68 2.34 7.86 -10.04
N SER A 69 1.15 7.61 -9.50
CA SER A 69 0.88 7.83 -8.08
C SER A 69 1.77 6.94 -7.19
N ALA A 70 1.96 5.68 -7.56
CA ALA A 70 2.83 4.77 -6.82
C ALA A 70 4.27 5.29 -6.77
N MET A 71 4.79 5.85 -7.88
CA MET A 71 6.12 6.46 -7.90
C MET A 71 6.24 7.68 -6.97
N SER A 72 5.19 8.47 -6.80
CA SER A 72 5.20 9.61 -5.86
C SER A 72 5.33 9.16 -4.39
N LEU A 73 5.00 7.90 -4.11
CA LEU A 73 4.97 7.29 -2.79
C LEU A 73 6.20 6.42 -2.47
N ILE A 74 7.24 6.43 -3.32
CA ILE A 74 8.48 5.65 -3.10
C ILE A 74 9.11 5.91 -1.72
N HIS A 75 8.97 7.12 -1.20
CA HIS A 75 9.46 7.47 0.13
C HIS A 75 8.81 6.61 1.24
N LEU A 76 7.55 6.18 1.07
CA LEU A 76 6.89 5.25 1.99
C LEU A 76 7.47 3.83 1.90
N ASP A 77 7.79 3.33 0.70
CA ASP A 77 8.47 2.04 0.52
C ASP A 77 9.77 2.01 1.35
N LEU A 78 10.58 3.08 1.28
CA LEU A 78 11.82 3.21 2.05
C LEU A 78 11.58 3.18 3.56
N ILE A 79 10.61 3.96 4.05
CA ILE A 79 10.28 4.04 5.48
C ILE A 79 9.78 2.67 5.99
N MET A 80 8.95 1.97 5.22
CA MET A 80 8.41 0.66 5.61
C MET A 80 9.50 -0.41 5.67
N GLN A 81 10.42 -0.41 4.70
CA GLN A 81 11.55 -1.33 4.70
C GLN A 81 12.51 -1.07 5.87
N GLN A 82 12.79 0.19 6.19
CA GLN A 82 13.59 0.54 7.37
C GLN A 82 12.93 0.10 8.69
N LYS A 83 11.60 0.03 8.73
CA LYS A 83 10.85 -0.51 9.88
C LYS A 83 10.82 -2.05 9.93
N GLY A 84 11.48 -2.73 8.98
CA GLY A 84 11.59 -4.18 8.94
C GLY A 84 10.40 -4.90 8.27
N PHE A 85 9.59 -4.19 7.49
CA PHE A 85 8.54 -4.80 6.67
C PHE A 85 9.03 -5.06 5.24
N THR A 86 8.42 -6.03 4.57
CA THR A 86 8.71 -6.34 3.16
C THR A 86 7.55 -5.93 2.25
N PRO A 87 7.79 -5.48 1.01
CA PRO A 87 6.70 -5.11 0.12
C PRO A 87 5.87 -6.35 -0.25
N MET A 88 4.56 -6.19 -0.41
CA MET A 88 3.70 -7.28 -0.91
C MET A 88 4.03 -7.68 -2.34
N THR A 89 4.46 -6.72 -3.16
CA THR A 89 4.93 -6.93 -4.52
C THR A 89 6.21 -6.13 -4.72
N TRP A 90 7.20 -6.77 -5.32
CA TRP A 90 8.40 -6.06 -5.74
C TRP A 90 8.08 -5.24 -6.98
N CYS A 91 8.56 -4.00 -6.97
CA CYS A 91 8.50 -3.01 -8.03
C CYS A 91 9.92 -2.58 -8.38
N GLU A 92 10.11 -1.93 -9.53
CA GLU A 92 11.42 -1.51 -10.03
C GLU A 92 12.22 -0.65 -9.03
N TRP A 93 11.53 0.10 -8.16
CA TRP A 93 12.14 1.02 -7.17
C TRP A 93 12.33 0.42 -5.77
N ASN A 94 11.96 -0.83 -5.53
CA ASN A 94 12.07 -1.44 -4.20
C ASN A 94 12.77 -2.81 -4.17
N ALA A 95 13.36 -3.26 -5.29
CA ALA A 95 13.98 -4.58 -5.44
C ALA A 95 15.47 -4.65 -5.05
N PHE A 96 15.91 -3.91 -4.02
CA PHE A 96 17.32 -3.79 -3.62
C PHE A 96 17.77 -4.83 -2.59
#